data_AF-A0A2T4S643-F1
#
_entry.id   AF-A0A2T4S643-F1
#
_cell.length_a   1.000
_cell.length_b   1.000
_cell.length_c   1.000
_cell.angle_alpha   90.00
_cell.angle_beta   90.00
_cell.angle_gamma   90.00
#
_symmetry.space_group_name_H-M   'P 1'
#
loop_
_entity.id
_entity.type
_entity.pdbx_description
1 polymer ?
#
loop_
_entity_poly.entity_id
_entity_poly.type
_entity_poly.pdbx_seq_one_letter_code
_entity_poly.pdbx_strand_id
1 'polypeptide(L)'
;MKQEEIELKKGFPASRRVFKQGADEDIRVPFREIELSDTVTDYSTQKNEPLTVYDTAGVYHEEGYEVDVQKGIPKLRSNWIEAREDIEVYEGRKVQSIDNGFKKEGHHKFVETPFKYQPKRAQEGKRVT
;
A
#
# COMPACT_ATOMS: atom_id res chain seq x y z
N MET A 1 0.00 -11.74 -18.99
CA MET A 1 -0.51 -10.38 -19.24
C MET A 1 0.63 -9.42 -18.96
N LYS A 2 0.91 -8.48 -19.87
CA LYS A 2 1.96 -7.49 -19.64
C LYS A 2 1.42 -6.41 -18.70
N GLN A 3 2.25 -5.88 -17.80
CA GLN A 3 1.80 -4.81 -16.87
C GLN A 3 1.24 -3.59 -17.63
N GLU A 4 1.80 -3.31 -18.80
CA GLU A 4 1.39 -2.24 -19.73
C GLU A 4 -0.08 -2.33 -20.17
N GLU A 5 -0.69 -3.52 -20.09
CA GLU A 5 -2.09 -3.77 -20.48
C GLU A 5 -3.08 -3.57 -19.33
N ILE A 6 -2.60 -3.17 -18.14
CA ILE A 6 -3.41 -3.05 -16.93
C ILE A 6 -3.46 -1.59 -16.48
N GLU A 7 -4.68 -1.05 -16.35
CA GLU A 7 -4.91 0.27 -15.75
C GLU A 7 -4.76 0.18 -14.23
N LEU A 8 -3.58 0.51 -13.71
CA LEU A 8 -3.24 0.43 -12.28
C LEU A 8 -3.45 1.74 -11.50
N LYS A 9 -3.59 2.86 -12.21
CA LYS A 9 -3.83 4.18 -11.61
C LYS A 9 -5.19 4.71 -12.05
N LYS A 10 -6.19 4.66 -11.16
CA LYS A 10 -7.51 5.23 -11.43
C LYS A 10 -7.77 6.42 -10.52
N GLY A 11 -7.66 7.63 -11.07
CA GLY A 11 -7.99 8.85 -10.32
C GLY A 11 -9.47 8.88 -9.91
N PHE A 12 -9.74 9.48 -8.75
CA PHE A 12 -11.10 9.87 -8.37
C PHE A 12 -11.37 11.28 -8.90
N PRO A 13 -12.48 11.51 -9.62
CA PRO A 13 -12.79 12.85 -10.14
C PRO A 13 -12.96 13.83 -8.98
N ALA A 14 -12.58 15.10 -9.23
CA ALA A 14 -12.60 16.20 -8.26
C ALA A 14 -11.92 15.87 -6.93
N SER A 15 -11.02 14.87 -6.90
CA SER A 15 -10.34 14.44 -5.68
C SER A 15 -8.85 14.65 -5.81
N ARG A 16 -8.22 15.16 -4.76
CA ARG A 16 -6.77 15.23 -4.63
C ARG A 16 -6.34 14.50 -3.37
N ARG A 17 -5.18 13.86 -3.42
CA ARG A 17 -4.61 13.18 -2.25
C ARG A 17 -3.97 14.22 -1.32
N VAL A 18 -4.22 14.05 -0.02
CA VAL A 18 -3.62 14.87 1.03
C VAL A 18 -3.08 13.95 2.12
N PHE A 19 -2.12 14.43 2.89
CA PHE A 19 -1.52 13.67 3.98
C PHE A 19 -1.67 14.43 5.29
N LYS A 20 -2.11 13.72 6.33
CA LYS A 20 -2.03 14.22 7.69
C LYS A 20 -0.71 13.74 8.29
N GLN A 21 0.11 14.68 8.73
CA GLN A 21 1.36 14.39 9.41
C GLN A 21 1.09 13.70 10.75
N GLY A 22 1.80 12.62 11.03
CA GLY A 22 1.81 11.93 12.33
C GLY A 22 2.75 12.58 13.33
N ALA A 23 2.93 11.94 14.49
CA ALA A 23 3.86 12.42 15.51
C ALA A 23 5.32 12.30 15.04
N ASP A 24 5.66 11.19 14.38
CA ASP A 24 6.96 11.01 13.74
C ASP A 24 6.97 11.63 12.34
N GLU A 25 8.12 12.18 11.93
CA GLU A 25 8.27 12.91 10.66
C GLU A 25 8.00 12.03 9.43
N ASP A 26 8.26 10.73 9.52
CA ASP A 26 8.05 9.78 8.43
C ASP A 26 6.62 9.20 8.35
N ILE A 27 5.76 9.50 9.35
CA ILE A 27 4.35 9.11 9.33
C ILE A 27 3.53 10.12 8.53
N ARG A 28 3.11 9.72 7.33
CA ARG A 28 2.17 10.49 6.49
C ARG A 28 0.89 9.68 6.28
N VAL A 29 -0.18 10.02 6.99
CA VAL A 29 -1.46 9.29 6.93
C VAL A 29 -2.26 9.75 5.71
N PRO A 30 -2.59 8.87 4.76
CA PRO A 30 -3.25 9.27 3.52
C PRO A 30 -4.75 9.53 3.71
N PHE A 31 -5.20 10.63 3.12
CA PHE A 31 -6.59 10.99 2.92
C PHE A 31 -6.77 11.49 1.49
N ARG A 32 -8.01 11.70 1.06
CA ARG A 32 -8.31 12.47 -0.14
C ARG A 32 -9.32 13.56 0.18
N GLU A 33 -9.13 14.71 -0.43
CA GLU A 33 -10.10 15.82 -0.40
C GLU A 33 -10.90 15.81 -1.69
N ILE A 34 -12.21 15.93 -1.57
CA ILE A 34 -13.14 16.06 -2.69
C ILE A 34 -13.54 17.53 -2.78
N GLU A 35 -13.23 18.18 -3.91
CA GLU A 35 -13.69 19.53 -4.20
C GLU A 35 -15.19 19.52 -4.44
N LEU A 36 -15.91 20.41 -3.75
CA LEU A 36 -17.35 20.57 -3.87
C LEU A 36 -17.65 21.82 -4.70
N SER A 37 -18.62 21.71 -5.61
CA SER A 37 -19.12 22.87 -6.36
C SER A 37 -19.74 23.90 -5.42
N ASP A 38 -19.65 25.18 -5.77
CA ASP A 38 -20.31 26.26 -5.03
C ASP A 38 -21.83 26.06 -4.96
N THR A 39 -22.43 26.46 -3.84
CA THR A 39 -23.88 26.52 -3.68
C THR A 39 -24.38 27.86 -4.19
N VAL A 40 -25.16 27.83 -5.27
CA VAL A 40 -25.75 29.04 -5.88
C VAL A 40 -27.20 29.19 -5.42
N THR A 41 -27.54 30.38 -4.91
CA THR A 41 -28.90 30.79 -4.53
C THR A 41 -29.26 32.08 -5.27
N ASP A 42 -30.54 32.46 -5.24
CA ASP A 42 -31.03 33.70 -5.89
C ASP A 42 -30.35 34.98 -5.34
N TYR A 43 -29.76 34.92 -4.15
CA TYR A 43 -29.20 36.08 -3.45
C TYR A 43 -27.68 36.05 -3.29
N SER A 44 -27.05 34.89 -3.44
CA SER A 44 -25.61 34.74 -3.21
C SER A 44 -25.05 33.41 -3.74
N THR A 45 -23.74 33.38 -3.94
CA THR A 45 -22.96 32.16 -4.17
C THR A 45 -22.12 31.88 -2.94
N GLN A 46 -22.27 30.69 -2.37
CA GLN A 46 -21.50 30.23 -1.23
C GLN A 46 -20.48 29.18 -1.68
N LYS A 47 -19.20 29.44 -1.41
CA LYS A 47 -18.13 28.47 -1.62
C LYS A 47 -18.20 27.35 -0.59
N ASN A 48 -18.04 26.12 -1.05
CA ASN A 48 -18.00 24.94 -0.19
C ASN A 48 -16.55 24.52 0.08
N GLU A 49 -16.24 24.23 1.35
CA GLU A 49 -14.94 23.65 1.70
C GLU A 49 -14.84 22.20 1.19
N PRO A 50 -13.64 21.73 0.81
CA PRO A 50 -13.44 20.37 0.36
C PRO A 50 -13.81 19.33 1.43
N LEU A 51 -14.43 18.23 1.02
CA LEU A 51 -14.75 17.11 1.91
C LEU A 51 -13.54 16.16 2.04
N THR A 52 -12.94 16.09 3.22
CA THR A 52 -11.87 15.13 3.51
C THR A 52 -12.44 13.75 3.83
N VAL A 53 -11.97 12.72 3.14
CA VAL A 53 -12.35 11.32 3.37
C VAL A 53 -11.13 10.41 3.44
N TYR A 54 -11.30 9.25 4.07
CA TYR A 54 -10.25 8.24 4.19
C TYR A 54 -9.86 7.67 2.81
N ASP A 55 -8.56 7.49 2.55
CA ASP A 55 -8.05 6.96 1.28
C ASP A 55 -7.26 5.66 1.49
N THR A 56 -7.82 4.55 1.00
CA THR A 56 -7.19 3.21 1.05
C THR A 56 -6.41 2.86 -0.21
N ALA A 57 -6.31 3.77 -1.20
CA ALA A 57 -5.69 3.44 -2.48
C ALA A 57 -4.18 3.22 -2.41
N GLY A 58 -3.51 3.69 -1.35
CA GLY A 58 -2.06 3.54 -1.20
C GLY A 58 -1.28 4.29 -2.30
N VAL A 59 -0.02 3.92 -2.52
CA VAL A 59 0.89 4.61 -3.46
C VAL A 59 0.39 4.64 -4.91
N TYR A 60 -0.58 3.80 -5.26
CA TYR A 60 -1.17 3.76 -6.61
C TYR A 60 -1.88 5.06 -7.01
N HIS A 61 -2.40 5.84 -6.04
CA HIS A 61 -3.01 7.15 -6.31
C HIS A 61 -2.09 8.33 -5.98
N GLU A 62 -0.80 8.08 -5.72
CA GLU A 62 0.18 9.16 -5.55
C GLU A 62 0.65 9.69 -6.90
N GLU A 63 0.66 11.01 -7.03
CA GLU A 63 1.26 11.71 -8.15
C GLU A 63 2.76 11.42 -8.18
N GLY A 64 3.31 11.12 -9.36
CA GLY A 64 4.73 10.81 -9.54
C GLY A 64 5.17 9.39 -9.14
N TYR A 65 4.33 8.57 -8.49
CA TYR A 65 4.71 7.19 -8.19
C TYR A 65 4.71 6.31 -9.46
N GLU A 66 5.86 5.82 -9.90
CA GLU A 66 5.93 4.87 -11.00
C GLU A 66 5.64 3.45 -10.51
N VAL A 67 4.55 2.86 -10.99
CA VAL A 67 4.15 1.52 -10.57
C VAL A 67 5.01 0.48 -11.29
N ASP A 68 5.65 -0.40 -10.52
CA ASP A 68 6.36 -1.57 -11.02
C ASP A 68 5.94 -2.80 -10.19
N VAL A 69 5.04 -3.61 -10.74
CA VAL A 69 4.50 -4.77 -10.00
C VAL A 69 5.56 -5.86 -9.77
N GLN A 70 6.65 -5.82 -10.54
CA GLN A 70 7.79 -6.71 -10.35
C GLN A 70 8.71 -6.24 -9.21
N LYS A 71 8.61 -4.99 -8.75
CA LYS A 71 9.34 -4.50 -7.57
C LYS A 71 8.49 -4.46 -6.30
N GLY A 72 7.17 -4.41 -6.44
CA GLY A 72 6.25 -4.21 -5.33
C GLY A 72 6.21 -2.76 -4.86
N ILE A 73 5.55 -2.52 -3.71
CA ILE A 73 5.38 -1.17 -3.14
C ILE A 73 6.51 -0.81 -2.15
N PRO A 74 6.74 0.50 -1.89
CA PRO A 74 7.70 0.93 -0.87
C PRO A 74 7.41 0.35 0.52
N LYS A 75 8.45 -0.08 1.22
CA LYS A 75 8.36 -0.64 2.58
C LYS A 75 8.36 0.46 3.64
N LEU A 76 7.34 1.31 3.65
CA LEU A 76 7.26 2.50 4.50
C LEU A 76 7.44 2.22 6.01
N ARG A 77 7.06 1.01 6.46
CA ARG A 77 7.09 0.61 7.87
C ARG A 77 8.37 -0.12 8.31
N SER A 78 9.32 -0.35 7.39
CA SER A 78 10.52 -1.15 7.68
C SER A 78 11.30 -0.61 8.88
N ASN A 79 11.53 0.71 8.91
CA ASN A 79 12.28 1.35 9.98
C ASN A 79 11.59 1.20 11.33
N TRP A 80 10.27 1.38 11.39
CA TRP A 80 9.51 1.24 12.65
C TRP A 80 9.54 -0.19 13.17
N ILE A 81 9.48 -1.17 12.27
CA ILE A 81 9.55 -2.59 12.66
C ILE A 81 10.94 -2.92 13.19
N GLU A 82 12.00 -2.40 12.58
CA GLU A 82 13.39 -2.67 13.00
C GLU A 82 13.75 -1.95 14.30
N ALA A 83 13.28 -0.72 14.49
CA ALA A 83 13.56 0.09 15.67
C ALA A 83 12.99 -0.50 16.98
N ARG A 84 12.03 -1.42 16.92
CA ARG A 84 11.47 -2.08 18.12
C ARG A 84 12.35 -3.19 18.69
N GLU A 85 13.35 -3.65 17.93
CA GLU A 85 14.30 -4.69 18.35
C GLU A 85 13.62 -5.95 18.93
N ASP A 86 12.45 -6.29 18.40
CA ASP A 86 11.58 -7.38 18.87
C ASP A 86 11.45 -8.52 17.84
N ILE A 87 12.16 -8.42 16.70
CA ILE A 87 12.10 -9.37 15.60
C ILE A 87 13.46 -9.96 15.22
N GLU A 88 13.43 -11.10 14.54
CA GLU A 88 14.57 -11.74 13.88
C GLU A 88 14.19 -12.24 12.48
N VAL A 89 15.16 -12.30 11.56
CA VAL A 89 14.98 -12.83 10.21
C VAL A 89 15.15 -14.35 10.18
N TYR A 90 14.44 -15.04 9.29
CA TYR A 90 14.61 -16.49 9.08
C TYR A 90 14.42 -16.88 7.61
N GLU A 91 14.81 -18.10 7.22
CA GLU A 91 14.83 -18.55 5.81
C GLU A 91 13.43 -18.61 5.17
N GLY A 92 12.36 -18.72 5.97
CA GLY A 92 11.00 -18.90 5.47
C GLY A 92 10.69 -20.35 5.08
N ARG A 93 9.40 -20.67 4.99
CA ARG A 93 8.93 -21.96 4.47
C ARG A 93 9.07 -21.96 2.95
N LYS A 94 9.61 -23.05 2.39
CA LYS A 94 9.64 -23.27 0.93
C LYS A 94 8.22 -23.52 0.40
N VAL A 95 7.89 -22.87 -0.72
CA VAL A 95 6.61 -23.09 -1.42
C VAL A 95 6.55 -24.53 -1.92
N GLN A 96 5.43 -25.21 -1.64
CA GLN A 96 5.14 -26.56 -2.09
C GLN A 96 4.12 -26.54 -3.23
N SER A 97 4.08 -27.62 -4.03
CA SER A 97 3.12 -27.74 -5.14
C SER A 97 1.66 -27.67 -4.68
N ILE A 98 1.36 -28.16 -3.48
CA ILE A 98 0.03 -28.09 -2.87
C ILE A 98 -0.43 -26.65 -2.57
N ASP A 99 0.50 -25.72 -2.32
CA ASP A 99 0.19 -24.30 -2.08
C ASP A 99 -0.41 -23.63 -3.33
N ASN A 100 -0.19 -24.23 -4.51
CA ASN A 100 -0.69 -23.74 -5.80
C ASN A 100 -1.77 -24.68 -6.40
N GLY A 101 -2.37 -25.56 -5.60
CA GLY A 101 -3.47 -26.44 -6.01
C GLY A 101 -3.07 -27.69 -6.80
N PHE A 102 -1.78 -28.05 -6.83
CA PHE A 102 -1.31 -29.25 -7.53
C PHE A 102 -1.20 -30.44 -6.57
N LYS A 103 -1.73 -31.60 -6.98
CA LYS A 103 -1.74 -32.84 -6.19
C LYS A 103 -0.42 -33.61 -6.20
N LYS A 104 0.40 -33.44 -7.24
CA LYS A 104 1.68 -34.15 -7.38
C LYS A 104 2.81 -33.27 -6.85
N GLU A 105 3.67 -33.87 -6.03
CA GLU A 105 4.96 -33.28 -5.69
C GLU A 105 5.80 -33.08 -6.96
N GLY A 106 6.65 -32.05 -6.94
CA GLY A 106 7.51 -31.71 -8.08
C GLY A 106 6.80 -31.00 -9.23
N HIS A 107 5.59 -30.48 -9.05
CA HIS A 107 5.00 -29.61 -10.08
C HIS A 107 5.75 -28.27 -10.13
N HIS A 108 6.42 -27.96 -11.24
CA HIS A 108 7.34 -26.82 -11.37
C HIS A 108 6.70 -25.51 -11.85
N LYS A 109 5.39 -25.49 -12.09
CA LYS A 109 4.68 -24.24 -12.43
C LYS A 109 4.37 -23.46 -11.15
N PHE A 110 5.34 -22.68 -10.71
CA PHE A 110 5.16 -21.70 -9.65
C PHE A 110 4.98 -20.31 -10.26
N VAL A 111 4.12 -19.50 -9.66
CA VAL A 111 4.17 -18.06 -9.86
C VAL A 111 5.27 -17.56 -8.92
N GLU A 112 6.50 -17.45 -9.44
CA GLU A 112 7.59 -16.87 -8.67
C GLU A 112 7.39 -15.36 -8.54
N THR A 113 7.63 -14.84 -7.34
CA THR A 113 7.72 -13.40 -7.17
C THR A 113 9.16 -12.96 -7.48
N PRO A 114 9.35 -11.94 -8.33
CA PRO A 114 10.67 -11.47 -8.74
C PRO A 114 11.47 -10.79 -7.61
N PHE A 115 10.83 -10.45 -6.49
CA PHE A 115 11.46 -9.79 -5.36
C PHE A 115 11.73 -10.77 -4.21
N LYS A 116 12.94 -10.69 -3.64
CA LYS A 116 13.34 -11.50 -2.48
C LYS A 116 12.89 -10.80 -1.19
N TYR A 117 12.11 -11.49 -0.37
CA TYR A 117 11.72 -11.04 0.96
C TYR A 117 12.27 -12.03 2.00
N GLN A 118 12.98 -11.52 3.01
CA GLN A 118 13.30 -12.30 4.20
C GLN A 118 12.19 -12.13 5.23
N PRO A 119 11.47 -13.21 5.56
CA PRO A 119 10.44 -13.13 6.57
C PRO A 119 11.06 -12.88 7.95
N LYS A 120 10.27 -12.17 8.77
CA LYS A 120 10.62 -11.81 10.14
C LYS A 120 9.67 -12.56 11.08
N ARG A 121 10.16 -12.96 12.25
CA ARG A 121 9.37 -13.53 13.35
C ARG A 121 9.76 -12.84 14.67
N ALA A 122 8.94 -13.01 15.70
CA ALA A 122 9.27 -12.54 17.05
C ALA A 122 10.57 -13.19 17.54
N GLN A 123 11.41 -12.41 18.23
CA GLN A 123 12.47 -12.98 19.04
C GLN A 123 11.88 -13.73 20.24
N GLU A 124 12.63 -14.71 20.74
CA GLU A 124 12.24 -15.48 21.92
C GLU A 124 11.94 -14.55 23.11
N GLY A 125 10.76 -14.71 23.72
CA GLY A 125 10.33 -13.91 24.87
C GLY A 125 9.95 -12.44 24.59
N LYS A 126 9.98 -11.97 23.33
CA LYS A 126 9.58 -10.59 22.96
C LYS A 126 8.11 -10.52 22.51
N ARG A 127 7.45 -9.40 22.80
CA ARG A 127 6.07 -9.10 22.35
C ARG A 127 6.12 -8.32 21.05
N VAL A 128 5.29 -8.71 20.08
CA VAL A 128 5.26 -8.09 18.74
C VAL A 128 3.89 -7.48 18.40
N THR A 129 2.80 -8.02 18.96
CA THR A 129 1.40 -7.62 18.73
C THR A 129 0.98 -6.46 19.62
#